data_AF-A0A1X7S606-F1
#
_entry.id   AF-A0A1X7S606-F1
#
_cell.length_a   1.000
_cell.length_b   1.000
_cell.length_c   1.000
_cell.angle_alpha   90.00
_cell.angle_beta   90.00
_cell.angle_gamma   90.00
#
_symmetry.space_group_name_H-M   'P 1'
#
loop_
_entity.id
_entity.type
_entity.pdbx_description
1 polymer ?
#
loop_
_entity_poly.entity_id
_entity_poly.type
_entity_poly.pdbx_seq_one_letter_code
_entity_poly.pdbx_strand_id
1 'polypeptide(L)'
;MSNLLTVLSSSFDTTPYTHILPSLERHLISTADLLTLDPVDVAKRAQVPPGEVKKLVDAVVEALHGDVSVKPPGAEVTGWNGLQHAGDVAKQWQTISTLDDALDEALNGGIACGHLTEIVGESAAGKTQLLLTLLLSAQLSPSTASTPPPSSLYVSTEAPLQTTRLTQILTTHPHLTPLPSSSKPTLSRIHSTHIHDLEAQDHILRYQVPVAIRQHNVRLLVIDSVAANFRAESLTANDGQRKGGMGNLAKRSAQLAQMGALLRGLARESGVAVVVANQVADRFSAADNGRFNSSLRAGTQGSTQDSSHRANSPSGRPQHRQPDPKPPPPRRQTGLFSTTDPLSLDHQQNFFTGWGDEESQTNLKTPSLGLTWTNQLSTRIALIKLPIYDYSGTMDGEGEGREVNVKWARSVKVVFSGWASAAGESGGKGEGGGKEVEVEIWKGGVRSLRSKKMAEAGVVVEE
;
A
#
# COMPACT_ATOMS: atom_id res chain seq x y z
N MET A 1 -16.68 -27.00 -5.95
CA MET A 1 -15.73 -27.36 -4.89
C MET A 1 -15.54 -26.12 -4.05
N SER A 2 -15.65 -26.24 -2.73
CA SER A 2 -15.24 -25.14 -1.85
C SER A 2 -13.76 -24.83 -2.11
N ASN A 3 -13.35 -23.57 -2.14
CA ASN A 3 -11.92 -23.24 -2.28
C ASN A 3 -11.13 -23.54 -0.97
N LEU A 4 -11.80 -24.10 0.03
CA LEU A 4 -11.24 -24.45 1.33
C LEU A 4 -9.98 -25.32 1.21
N LEU A 5 -10.08 -26.39 0.42
CA LEU A 5 -8.98 -27.34 0.18
C LEU A 5 -7.90 -26.79 -0.75
N THR A 6 -8.18 -25.72 -1.49
CA THR A 6 -7.19 -25.06 -2.37
C THR A 6 -6.45 -23.92 -1.66
N VAL A 7 -7.03 -23.33 -0.62
CA VAL A 7 -6.45 -22.20 0.12
C VAL A 7 -5.60 -22.68 1.29
N LEU A 8 -6.00 -23.76 1.95
CA LEU A 8 -5.25 -24.35 3.05
C LEU A 8 -4.22 -25.32 2.45
N SER A 9 -2.95 -25.16 2.81
CA SER A 9 -1.86 -26.01 2.34
C SER A 9 -2.11 -27.50 2.66
N SER A 10 -1.31 -28.40 2.09
CA SER A 10 -1.40 -29.86 2.31
C SER A 10 -1.20 -30.32 3.77
N SER A 11 -1.07 -29.38 4.71
CA SER A 11 -0.88 -29.61 6.14
C SER A 11 -2.18 -29.51 6.97
N PHE A 12 -3.28 -29.02 6.40
CA PHE A 12 -4.53 -28.87 7.15
C PHE A 12 -5.28 -30.21 7.29
N ASP A 13 -5.42 -30.70 8.53
CA ASP A 13 -6.18 -31.90 8.82
C ASP A 13 -7.69 -31.65 8.72
N THR A 14 -8.28 -32.22 7.67
CA THR A 14 -9.72 -32.10 7.38
C THR A 14 -10.55 -33.22 8.00
N THR A 15 -9.90 -34.25 8.57
CA THR A 15 -10.59 -35.43 9.10
C THR A 15 -11.68 -35.11 10.14
N PRO A 16 -11.51 -34.15 11.07
CA PRO A 16 -12.54 -33.83 12.07
C PRO A 16 -13.81 -33.22 11.45
N TYR A 17 -13.69 -32.60 10.27
CA TYR A 17 -14.74 -31.79 9.65
C TYR A 17 -15.42 -32.47 8.46
N THR A 18 -15.02 -33.70 8.13
CA THR A 18 -15.57 -34.51 7.02
C THR A 18 -17.10 -34.60 7.01
N HIS A 19 -17.74 -34.49 8.18
CA HIS A 19 -19.19 -34.54 8.33
C HIS A 19 -19.93 -33.25 7.92
N ILE A 20 -19.26 -32.09 7.93
CA ILE A 20 -19.84 -30.79 7.50
C ILE A 20 -19.34 -30.33 6.13
N LEU A 21 -18.15 -30.76 5.70
CA LEU A 21 -17.53 -30.35 4.44
C LEU A 21 -18.43 -30.55 3.21
N PRO A 22 -19.11 -31.71 3.01
CA PRO A 22 -20.00 -31.90 1.87
C PRO A 22 -21.17 -30.90 1.84
N SER A 23 -21.68 -30.50 3.00
CA SER A 23 -22.78 -29.53 3.07
C SER A 23 -22.30 -28.11 2.76
N LEU A 24 -21.12 -27.73 3.26
CA LEU A 24 -20.46 -26.47 2.93
C LEU A 24 -20.19 -26.38 1.43
N GLU A 25 -19.71 -27.46 0.80
CA GLU A 25 -19.46 -27.52 -0.63
C GLU A 25 -20.74 -27.43 -1.46
N ARG A 26 -21.80 -28.14 -1.07
CA ARG A 26 -23.10 -28.12 -1.75
C ARG A 26 -23.72 -26.72 -1.75
N HIS A 27 -23.50 -25.94 -0.69
CA HIS A 27 -24.01 -24.58 -0.56
C HIS A 27 -23.01 -23.50 -1.02
N LEU A 28 -21.90 -23.91 -1.65
CA LEU A 28 -20.86 -23.04 -2.20
C LEU A 28 -20.29 -22.06 -1.17
N ILE A 29 -20.13 -22.50 0.08
CA ILE A 29 -19.47 -21.71 1.11
C ILE A 29 -17.97 -21.65 0.78
N SER A 30 -17.46 -20.45 0.58
CA SER A 30 -16.03 -20.21 0.35
C SER A 30 -15.26 -20.07 1.67
N THR A 31 -13.94 -20.19 1.62
CA THR A 31 -13.06 -19.85 2.76
C THR A 31 -13.26 -18.41 3.20
N ALA A 32 -13.53 -17.49 2.25
CA ALA A 32 -13.81 -16.09 2.58
C ALA A 32 -15.13 -15.95 3.35
N ASP A 33 -16.19 -16.67 2.95
CA ASP A 33 -17.46 -16.69 3.68
C ASP A 33 -17.27 -17.21 5.11
N LEU A 34 -16.48 -18.28 5.29
CA LEU A 34 -16.15 -18.83 6.61
C LEU A 34 -15.38 -17.84 7.50
N LEU A 35 -14.50 -17.02 6.91
CA LEU A 35 -13.65 -16.09 7.67
C LEU A 35 -14.26 -14.70 7.89
N THR A 36 -15.25 -14.30 7.07
CA THR A 36 -15.77 -12.92 7.08
C THR A 36 -17.22 -12.81 7.55
N LEU A 37 -17.98 -13.91 7.55
CA LEU A 37 -19.36 -13.93 8.02
C LEU A 37 -19.47 -14.52 9.42
N ASP A 38 -20.57 -14.21 10.11
CA ASP A 38 -20.86 -14.83 11.40
C ASP A 38 -21.04 -16.36 11.24
N PRO A 39 -20.38 -17.19 12.07
CA PRO A 39 -20.52 -18.65 12.03
C PRO A 39 -21.97 -19.13 12.06
N VAL A 40 -22.88 -18.40 12.71
CA VAL A 40 -24.30 -18.72 12.79
C VAL A 40 -24.98 -18.58 11.42
N ASP A 41 -24.60 -17.58 10.63
CA ASP A 41 -25.20 -17.33 9.31
C ASP A 41 -24.66 -18.32 8.27
N VAL A 42 -23.38 -18.66 8.36
CA VAL A 42 -22.77 -19.74 7.57
C VAL A 42 -23.44 -21.08 7.90
N ALA A 43 -23.65 -21.37 9.19
CA ALA A 43 -24.30 -22.59 9.66
C ALA A 43 -25.74 -22.73 9.17
N LYS A 44 -26.54 -21.66 9.22
CA LYS A 44 -27.89 -21.63 8.65
C LYS A 44 -27.87 -21.90 7.15
N ARG A 45 -26.97 -21.23 6.42
CA ARG A 45 -26.88 -21.35 4.96
C ARG A 45 -26.42 -22.74 4.52
N ALA A 46 -25.49 -23.34 5.24
CA ALA A 46 -24.99 -24.69 4.97
C ALA A 46 -25.80 -25.79 5.67
N GLN A 47 -26.83 -25.46 6.44
CA GLN A 47 -27.66 -26.40 7.19
C GLN A 47 -26.86 -27.34 8.10
N VAL A 48 -25.87 -26.79 8.81
CA VAL A 48 -25.01 -27.52 9.76
C VAL A 48 -25.03 -26.87 11.14
N PRO A 49 -24.60 -27.56 12.21
CA PRO A 49 -24.54 -26.98 13.54
C PRO A 49 -23.53 -25.81 13.62
N PRO A 50 -23.88 -24.66 14.23
CA PRO A 50 -23.00 -23.50 14.33
C PRO A 50 -21.74 -23.75 15.16
N GLY A 51 -21.80 -24.67 16.13
CA GLY A 51 -20.62 -25.08 16.89
C GLY A 51 -19.55 -25.76 16.03
N GLU A 52 -19.95 -26.55 15.03
CA GLU A 52 -19.03 -27.23 14.12
C GLU A 52 -18.42 -26.25 13.11
N VAL A 53 -19.21 -25.27 12.65
CA VAL A 53 -18.69 -24.16 11.82
C VAL A 53 -17.66 -23.35 12.60
N LYS A 54 -17.94 -23.01 13.87
CA LYS A 54 -17.00 -22.26 14.71
C LYS A 54 -15.67 -23.00 14.89
N LYS A 55 -15.71 -24.30 15.23
CA LYS A 55 -14.50 -25.12 15.35
C LYS A 55 -13.70 -25.17 14.04
N LEU A 56 -14.40 -25.32 12.91
CA LEU A 56 -13.75 -25.27 11.60
C LEU A 56 -13.09 -23.91 11.36
N VAL A 57 -13.77 -22.81 11.64
CA VAL A 57 -13.20 -21.45 11.51
C VAL A 57 -11.96 -21.29 12.39
N ASP A 58 -12.02 -21.69 13.66
CA ASP A 58 -10.90 -21.60 14.60
C ASP A 58 -9.67 -22.39 14.08
N ALA A 59 -9.88 -23.63 13.59
CA ALA A 59 -8.81 -24.45 13.02
C ALA A 59 -8.26 -23.90 11.69
N VAL A 60 -9.13 -23.34 10.85
CA VAL A 60 -8.72 -22.68 9.59
C VAL A 60 -7.86 -21.44 9.89
N VAL A 61 -8.25 -20.64 10.89
CA VAL A 61 -7.48 -19.46 11.34
C VAL A 61 -6.12 -19.87 11.91
N GLU A 62 -6.08 -20.91 12.74
CA GLU A 62 -4.83 -21.45 13.30
C GLU A 62 -3.88 -21.94 12.21
N ALA A 63 -4.39 -22.70 11.24
CA ALA A 63 -3.61 -23.17 10.11
C ALA A 63 -3.08 -22.02 9.23
N LEU A 64 -3.89 -20.99 8.98
CA LEU A 64 -3.47 -19.80 8.25
C LEU A 64 -2.39 -19.02 9.01
N HIS A 65 -2.49 -18.89 10.33
CA HIS A 65 -1.44 -18.28 11.15
C HIS A 65 -0.13 -19.09 11.14
N GLY A 66 -0.23 -20.42 11.10
CA GLY A 66 0.91 -21.32 10.94
C GLY A 66 1.64 -21.13 9.60
N ASP A 67 0.90 -20.96 8.49
CA ASP A 67 1.46 -20.75 7.15
C ASP A 67 2.06 -19.35 6.94
N VAL A 68 1.65 -18.35 7.74
CA VAL A 68 2.23 -16.99 7.75
C VAL A 68 3.52 -16.94 8.57
N SER A 69 3.65 -17.80 9.58
CA SER A 69 4.87 -17.90 10.41
C SER A 69 5.93 -18.71 9.67
N VAL A 70 6.80 -18.03 8.91
CA VAL A 70 7.97 -18.63 8.27
C VAL A 70 8.83 -19.33 9.34
N LYS A 71 8.70 -20.65 9.47
CA LYS A 71 9.64 -21.45 10.27
C LYS A 71 10.99 -21.46 9.54
N PRO A 72 12.08 -21.04 10.18
CA PRO A 72 13.40 -21.21 9.58
C PRO A 72 13.69 -22.70 9.40
N PRO A 73 14.38 -23.11 8.34
CA PRO A 73 14.78 -24.49 8.16
C PRO A 73 15.80 -24.86 9.26
N GLY A 74 15.41 -25.76 10.19
CA GLY A 74 16.34 -26.43 11.11
C GLY A 74 16.17 -26.25 12.62
N ALA A 75 15.11 -25.61 13.13
CA ALA A 75 14.91 -25.46 14.58
C ALA A 75 13.94 -26.50 15.17
N GLU A 76 14.48 -27.57 15.74
CA GLU A 76 13.74 -28.40 16.71
C GLU A 76 13.56 -27.61 18.02
N VAL A 77 12.31 -27.40 18.44
CA VAL A 77 11.97 -26.55 19.59
C VAL A 77 12.00 -27.39 20.86
N THR A 78 12.97 -27.11 21.74
CA THR A 78 12.91 -27.46 23.16
C THR A 78 12.66 -26.18 23.99
N GLY A 79 11.65 -26.22 24.87
CA GLY A 79 11.53 -25.34 26.05
C GLY A 79 11.18 -23.86 25.85
N TRP A 80 9.89 -23.54 25.91
CA TRP A 80 9.33 -22.18 25.97
C TRP A 80 9.55 -21.45 27.31
N ASN A 81 10.75 -20.93 27.60
CA ASN A 81 10.92 -20.01 28.74
C ASN A 81 11.97 -18.88 28.53
N GLY A 82 12.46 -18.65 27.31
CA GLY A 82 13.47 -17.60 27.00
C GLY A 82 13.06 -16.54 25.97
N LEU A 83 11.75 -16.38 25.71
CA LEU A 83 11.22 -15.89 24.42
C LEU A 83 11.15 -14.37 24.17
N GLN A 84 11.50 -13.49 25.12
CA GLN A 84 11.46 -12.04 24.84
C GLN A 84 12.66 -11.60 23.98
N HIS A 85 13.89 -11.92 24.38
CA HIS A 85 15.07 -11.55 23.58
C HIS A 85 15.23 -12.38 22.28
N ALA A 86 14.83 -13.65 22.27
CA ALA A 86 14.86 -14.46 21.05
C ALA A 86 13.80 -14.01 20.01
N GLY A 87 12.65 -13.52 20.47
CA GLY A 87 11.58 -13.02 19.61
C GLY A 87 11.95 -11.71 18.92
N ASP A 88 12.61 -10.79 19.62
CA ASP A 88 13.06 -9.51 19.05
C ASP A 88 14.20 -9.71 18.06
N VAL A 89 15.16 -10.59 18.39
CA VAL A 89 16.27 -10.96 17.48
C VAL A 89 15.75 -11.70 16.24
N ALA A 90 14.80 -12.62 16.38
CA ALA A 90 14.17 -13.30 15.24
C ALA A 90 13.34 -12.35 14.36
N LYS A 91 12.63 -11.37 14.96
CA LYS A 91 11.94 -10.30 14.21
C LYS A 91 12.92 -9.42 13.44
N GLN A 92 14.06 -9.05 14.04
CA GLN A 92 15.12 -8.27 13.41
C GLN A 92 15.72 -8.99 12.19
N TRP A 93 15.73 -10.33 12.19
CA TRP A 93 16.22 -11.13 11.07
C TRP A 93 15.19 -11.31 9.95
N GLN A 94 13.90 -11.14 10.27
CA GLN A 94 12.82 -11.16 9.30
C GLN A 94 12.58 -9.79 8.65
N THR A 95 13.17 -8.71 9.15
CA THR A 95 12.99 -7.36 8.58
C THR A 95 14.31 -6.73 8.13
N ILE A 96 14.22 -5.84 7.14
CA ILE A 96 15.30 -4.95 6.72
C ILE A 96 15.02 -3.59 7.34
N SER A 97 15.90 -3.15 8.23
CA SER A 97 15.83 -1.83 8.85
C SER A 97 15.83 -0.72 7.78
N THR A 98 15.06 0.32 8.02
CA THR A 98 15.08 1.57 7.24
C THR A 98 16.26 2.47 7.61
N LEU A 99 17.05 2.08 8.62
CA LEU A 99 18.14 2.82 9.24
C LEU A 99 17.68 4.13 9.92
N ASP A 100 16.41 4.19 10.31
CA ASP A 100 15.85 5.26 11.12
C ASP A 100 14.88 4.67 12.14
N ASP A 101 15.14 4.92 13.42
CA ASP A 101 14.39 4.30 14.53
C ASP A 101 12.89 4.59 14.49
N ALA A 102 12.49 5.81 14.08
CA ALA A 102 11.08 6.18 14.04
C ALA A 102 10.34 5.47 12.89
N LEU A 103 11.01 5.27 11.76
CA LEU A 103 10.46 4.52 10.63
C LEU A 103 10.40 3.02 10.93
N ASP A 104 11.42 2.48 11.58
CA ASP A 104 11.43 1.08 12.01
C ASP A 104 10.38 0.83 13.10
N GLU A 105 10.20 1.73 14.06
CA GLU A 105 9.11 1.70 15.04
C GLU A 105 7.73 1.74 14.37
N ALA A 106 7.58 2.54 13.30
CA ALA A 106 6.35 2.61 12.53
C ALA A 106 6.06 1.29 11.78
N LEU A 107 7.11 0.60 11.34
CA LEU A 107 7.04 -0.66 10.59
C LEU A 107 7.26 -1.91 11.44
N ASN A 108 7.32 -1.78 12.78
CA ASN A 108 7.59 -2.88 13.71
C ASN A 108 8.89 -3.64 13.38
N GLY A 109 9.98 -2.89 13.13
CA GLY A 109 11.33 -3.40 12.86
C GLY A 109 11.82 -3.18 11.42
N GLY A 110 10.98 -2.68 10.51
CA GLY A 110 11.37 -2.35 9.13
C GLY A 110 10.62 -3.16 8.06
N ILE A 111 11.24 -3.35 6.90
CA ILE A 111 10.63 -4.01 5.73
C ILE A 111 10.72 -5.53 5.87
N ALA A 112 9.59 -6.23 6.00
CA ALA A 112 9.60 -7.69 6.16
C ALA A 112 10.04 -8.45 4.90
N CYS A 113 10.93 -9.40 5.10
CA CYS A 113 11.25 -10.47 4.17
C CYS A 113 10.02 -11.38 3.96
N GLY A 114 9.92 -12.03 2.79
CA GLY A 114 8.76 -12.85 2.45
C GLY A 114 7.56 -12.07 1.93
N HIS A 115 7.63 -10.73 1.92
CA HIS A 115 6.50 -9.85 1.64
C HIS A 115 6.77 -8.88 0.48
N LEU A 116 5.67 -8.46 -0.17
CA LEU A 116 5.68 -7.42 -1.21
C LEU A 116 5.26 -6.07 -0.60
N THR A 117 6.19 -5.11 -0.64
CA THR A 117 6.01 -3.76 -0.08
C THR A 117 6.05 -2.71 -1.18
N GLU A 118 5.04 -1.85 -1.23
CA GLU A 118 5.05 -0.68 -2.12
C GLU A 118 5.47 0.60 -1.40
N ILE A 119 6.37 1.33 -2.04
CA ILE A 119 6.69 2.73 -1.70
C ILE A 119 6.06 3.60 -2.79
N VAL A 120 5.03 4.36 -2.42
CA VAL A 120 4.28 5.24 -3.32
C VAL A 120 4.48 6.70 -2.95
N GLY A 121 4.51 7.60 -3.92
CA GLY A 121 4.65 9.03 -3.65
C GLY A 121 4.79 9.85 -4.92
N GLU A 122 4.71 11.17 -4.78
CA GLU A 122 4.94 12.11 -5.88
C GLU A 122 6.39 12.09 -6.37
N SER A 123 6.62 12.66 -7.56
CA SER A 123 7.97 12.92 -8.03
C SER A 123 8.72 13.78 -7.02
N ALA A 124 10.00 13.47 -6.80
CA ALA A 124 10.85 14.12 -5.79
C ALA A 124 10.35 14.05 -4.33
N ALA A 125 9.42 13.14 -4.00
CA ALA A 125 9.00 12.87 -2.62
C ALA A 125 10.07 12.13 -1.80
N GLY A 126 11.03 11.46 -2.45
CA GLY A 126 12.14 10.77 -1.79
C GLY A 126 12.18 9.25 -1.96
N LYS A 127 11.32 8.68 -2.82
CA LYS A 127 11.23 7.22 -3.05
C LYS A 127 12.58 6.57 -3.30
N THR A 128 13.29 7.01 -4.34
CA THR A 128 14.62 6.48 -4.68
C THR A 128 15.61 6.66 -3.53
N GLN A 129 15.52 7.71 -2.72
CA GLN A 129 16.41 7.92 -1.57
C GLN A 129 16.22 6.84 -0.49
N LEU A 130 14.96 6.49 -0.21
CA LEU A 130 14.63 5.40 0.70
C LEU A 130 15.08 4.05 0.13
N LEU A 131 14.83 3.80 -1.17
CA LEU A 131 15.25 2.56 -1.84
C LEU A 131 16.77 2.37 -1.80
N LEU A 132 17.56 3.41 -2.12
CA LEU A 132 19.02 3.35 -2.05
C LEU A 132 19.53 3.07 -0.63
N THR A 133 18.86 3.61 0.39
CA THR A 133 19.18 3.32 1.80
C THR A 133 18.91 1.85 2.13
N LEU A 134 17.78 1.31 1.68
CA LEU A 134 17.42 -0.10 1.87
C LEU A 134 18.41 -1.06 1.18
N LEU A 135 18.93 -0.74 -0.01
CA LEU A 135 19.96 -1.54 -0.70
C LEU A 135 21.25 -1.71 0.11
N LEU A 136 21.60 -0.71 0.93
CA LEU A 136 22.74 -0.77 1.85
C LEU A 136 22.36 -1.50 3.14
N SER A 137 21.21 -1.17 3.71
CA SER A 137 20.70 -1.77 4.95
C SER A 137 20.52 -3.28 4.87
N ALA A 138 20.02 -3.79 3.74
CA ALA A 138 19.79 -5.22 3.55
C ALA A 138 21.05 -6.07 3.75
N GLN A 139 22.23 -5.49 3.53
CA GLN A 139 23.54 -6.14 3.66
C GLN A 139 24.03 -6.24 5.12
N LEU A 140 23.41 -5.51 6.04
CA LEU A 140 23.79 -5.46 7.47
C LEU A 140 23.31 -6.67 8.28
N SER A 141 22.59 -7.60 7.65
CA SER A 141 22.16 -8.82 8.33
C SER A 141 23.38 -9.59 8.86
N PRO A 142 23.31 -10.19 10.07
CA PRO A 142 24.43 -10.93 10.63
C PRO A 142 24.96 -11.99 9.65
N SER A 143 26.26 -11.92 9.37
CA SER A 143 26.98 -12.95 8.62
C SER A 143 27.66 -13.88 9.60
N THR A 144 27.60 -15.18 9.35
CA THR A 144 28.33 -16.19 10.13
C THR A 144 29.55 -16.64 9.33
N ALA A 145 30.48 -17.37 9.96
CA ALA A 145 31.61 -17.95 9.24
C ALA A 145 31.19 -18.85 8.06
N SER A 146 29.97 -19.38 8.07
CA SER A 146 29.41 -20.24 7.02
C SER A 146 28.61 -19.49 5.94
N THR A 147 28.18 -18.25 6.19
CA THR A 147 27.25 -17.54 5.30
C THR A 147 27.73 -16.11 5.06
N PRO A 148 28.10 -15.75 3.81
CA PRO A 148 28.55 -14.40 3.50
C PRO A 148 27.41 -13.38 3.72
N PRO A 149 27.74 -12.10 3.96
CA PRO A 149 26.74 -11.04 4.03
C PRO A 149 25.84 -11.04 2.80
N PRO A 150 24.51 -10.86 2.97
CA PRO A 150 23.58 -10.90 1.85
C PRO A 150 23.81 -9.74 0.87
N SER A 151 23.32 -9.91 -0.35
CA SER A 151 23.34 -8.90 -1.41
C SER A 151 21.95 -8.29 -1.65
N SER A 152 21.92 -7.24 -2.47
CA SER A 152 20.67 -6.63 -2.95
C SER A 152 20.62 -6.66 -4.48
N LEU A 153 19.41 -6.78 -5.01
CA LEU A 153 19.12 -6.74 -6.44
C LEU A 153 18.22 -5.53 -6.75
N TYR A 154 18.67 -4.68 -7.67
CA TYR A 154 17.98 -3.46 -8.08
C TYR A 154 17.60 -3.54 -9.56
N VAL A 155 16.31 -3.66 -9.82
CA VAL A 155 15.74 -3.62 -11.16
C VAL A 155 15.18 -2.23 -11.40
N SER A 156 15.76 -1.49 -12.35
CA SER A 156 15.26 -0.17 -12.70
C SER A 156 14.53 -0.17 -14.02
N THR A 157 13.55 0.73 -14.18
CA THR A 157 12.86 0.99 -15.44
C THR A 157 13.08 2.43 -15.93
N GLU A 158 13.20 3.40 -15.03
CA GLU A 158 13.31 4.82 -15.39
C GLU A 158 14.76 5.24 -15.63
N ALA A 159 15.65 5.02 -14.65
CA ALA A 159 17.03 5.48 -14.71
C ALA A 159 18.00 4.46 -14.08
N PRO A 160 19.23 4.29 -14.60
CA PRO A 160 20.23 3.41 -13.99
C PRO A 160 20.52 3.75 -12.52
N LEU A 161 21.06 2.77 -11.79
CA LEU A 161 21.41 2.92 -10.38
C LEU A 161 22.41 4.07 -10.15
N GLN A 162 22.07 5.01 -9.27
CA GLN A 162 22.91 6.16 -8.95
C GLN A 162 24.00 5.81 -7.92
N THR A 163 25.11 5.23 -8.37
CA THR A 163 26.23 4.79 -7.52
C THR A 163 26.87 5.92 -6.72
N THR A 164 27.05 7.11 -7.29
CA THR A 164 27.56 8.30 -6.57
C THR A 164 26.69 8.64 -5.36
N ARG A 165 25.37 8.50 -5.50
CA ARG A 165 24.43 8.78 -4.41
C ARG A 165 24.50 7.71 -3.32
N LEU A 166 24.62 6.43 -3.70
CA LEU A 166 24.85 5.34 -2.75
C LEU A 166 26.14 5.55 -1.94
N THR A 167 27.24 5.90 -2.60
CA THR A 167 28.51 6.19 -1.90
C THR A 167 28.36 7.34 -0.90
N GLN A 168 27.62 8.38 -1.27
CA GLN A 168 27.34 9.50 -0.38
C GLN A 168 26.55 9.05 0.86
N ILE A 169 25.52 8.22 0.69
CA ILE A 169 24.76 7.64 1.81
C ILE A 169 25.68 6.79 2.68
N LEU A 170 26.41 5.85 2.09
CA LEU A 170 27.31 4.91 2.78
C LEU A 170 28.40 5.60 3.62
N THR A 171 28.86 6.78 3.19
CA THR A 171 29.94 7.54 3.86
C THR A 171 29.42 8.58 4.86
N THR A 172 28.13 8.92 4.82
CA THR A 172 27.55 9.98 5.66
C THR A 172 26.55 9.45 6.68
N HIS A 173 25.96 8.28 6.45
CA HIS A 173 24.89 7.76 7.30
C HIS A 173 25.42 7.37 8.70
N PRO A 174 24.82 7.87 9.80
CA PRO A 174 25.29 7.65 11.17
C PRO A 174 25.41 6.17 11.55
N HIS A 175 24.48 5.31 11.12
CA HIS A 175 24.55 3.87 11.37
C HIS A 175 25.55 3.11 10.46
N LEU A 176 26.01 3.68 9.35
CA LEU A 176 26.89 2.99 8.39
C LEU A 176 28.36 3.43 8.50
N THR A 177 28.59 4.69 8.84
CA THR A 177 29.93 5.27 8.97
C THR A 177 30.79 4.58 10.04
N PRO A 178 30.29 4.30 11.27
CA PRO A 178 31.11 3.72 12.34
C PRO A 178 31.35 2.22 12.18
N LEU A 179 30.68 1.55 11.22
CA LEU A 179 30.83 0.12 11.03
C LEU A 179 32.27 -0.25 10.59
N PRO A 180 32.84 -1.34 11.13
CA PRO A 180 34.12 -1.84 10.68
C PRO A 180 34.05 -2.31 9.22
N SER A 181 35.18 -2.28 8.52
CA SER A 181 35.25 -2.66 7.09
C SER A 181 34.73 -4.06 6.78
N SER A 182 34.73 -4.97 7.75
CA SER A 182 34.21 -6.33 7.61
C SER A 182 32.68 -6.43 7.56
N SER A 183 31.96 -5.56 8.27
CA SER A 183 30.49 -5.53 8.30
C SER A 183 29.89 -4.39 7.46
N LYS A 184 30.72 -3.48 6.95
CA LYS A 184 30.28 -2.35 6.15
C LYS A 184 29.67 -2.81 4.81
N PRO A 185 28.49 -2.30 4.42
CA PRO A 185 27.90 -2.57 3.12
C PRO A 185 28.81 -2.14 1.97
N THR A 186 28.70 -2.82 0.84
CA THR A 186 29.52 -2.52 -0.36
C THR A 186 28.64 -2.38 -1.60
N LEU A 187 29.11 -1.55 -2.54
CA LEU A 187 28.47 -1.44 -3.86
C LEU A 187 28.59 -2.72 -4.68
N SER A 188 29.64 -3.52 -4.46
CA SER A 188 29.86 -4.80 -5.14
C SER A 188 28.80 -5.87 -4.83
N ARG A 189 28.06 -5.69 -3.72
CA ARG A 189 26.92 -6.55 -3.33
C ARG A 189 25.58 -5.95 -3.75
N ILE A 190 25.57 -4.96 -4.63
CA ILE A 190 24.37 -4.42 -5.25
C ILE A 190 24.40 -4.79 -6.73
N HIS A 191 23.61 -5.79 -7.10
CA HIS A 191 23.42 -6.19 -8.48
C HIS A 191 22.33 -5.32 -9.10
N SER A 192 22.59 -4.69 -10.24
CA SER A 192 21.61 -3.83 -10.88
C SER A 192 21.39 -4.18 -12.34
N THR A 193 20.14 -4.13 -12.79
CA THR A 193 19.76 -4.20 -14.20
C THR A 193 18.81 -3.07 -14.55
N HIS A 194 18.92 -2.54 -15.77
CA HIS A 194 18.03 -1.50 -16.29
C HIS A 194 17.21 -2.08 -17.44
N ILE A 195 15.89 -1.91 -17.36
CA ILE A 195 14.91 -2.54 -18.26
C ILE A 195 14.14 -1.44 -18.97
N HIS A 196 13.95 -1.59 -20.28
CA HIS A 196 13.37 -0.54 -21.13
C HIS A 196 11.93 -0.82 -21.58
N ASP A 197 11.45 -2.05 -21.41
CA ASP A 197 10.12 -2.47 -21.89
C ASP A 197 9.50 -3.55 -20.98
N LEU A 198 8.19 -3.77 -21.17
CA LEU A 198 7.41 -4.67 -20.33
C LEU A 198 7.73 -6.15 -20.59
N GLU A 199 8.11 -6.53 -21.81
CA GLU A 199 8.43 -7.92 -22.16
C GLU A 199 9.74 -8.35 -21.50
N ALA A 200 10.77 -7.50 -21.59
CA ALA A 200 12.02 -7.69 -20.88
C ALA A 200 11.81 -7.71 -19.36
N GLN A 201 10.90 -6.89 -18.83
CA GLN A 201 10.54 -6.91 -17.40
C GLN A 201 9.95 -8.26 -16.99
N ASP A 202 8.94 -8.76 -17.71
CA ASP A 202 8.32 -10.06 -17.40
C ASP A 202 9.34 -11.20 -17.53
N HIS A 203 10.16 -11.19 -18.59
CA HIS A 203 11.19 -12.19 -18.81
C HIS A 203 12.24 -12.21 -17.68
N ILE A 204 12.78 -11.05 -17.31
CA ILE A 204 13.81 -10.94 -16.27
C ILE A 204 13.24 -11.38 -14.92
N LEU A 205 12.04 -10.92 -14.55
CA LEU A 205 11.42 -11.28 -13.27
C LEU A 205 11.10 -12.78 -13.18
N ARG A 206 10.72 -13.43 -14.28
CA ARG A 206 10.39 -14.87 -14.29
C ARG A 206 11.60 -15.78 -14.31
N TYR A 207 12.65 -15.43 -15.03
CA TYR A 207 13.72 -16.38 -15.34
C TYR A 207 15.09 -15.97 -14.77
N GLN A 208 15.43 -14.68 -14.79
CA GLN A 208 16.75 -14.22 -14.36
C GLN A 208 16.81 -13.91 -12.87
N VAL A 209 15.81 -13.20 -12.35
CA VAL A 209 15.73 -12.82 -10.93
C VAL A 209 15.77 -14.02 -9.98
N PRO A 210 15.00 -15.13 -10.19
CA PRO A 210 15.05 -16.28 -9.29
C PRO A 210 16.43 -16.97 -9.26
N VAL A 211 17.15 -16.91 -10.38
CA VAL A 211 18.51 -17.45 -10.46
C VAL A 211 19.49 -16.53 -9.74
N ALA A 212 19.42 -15.22 -9.98
CA ALA A 212 20.25 -14.23 -9.33
C ALA A 212 20.08 -14.21 -7.81
N ILE A 213 18.85 -14.37 -7.32
CA ILE A 213 18.55 -14.44 -5.87
C ILE A 213 19.34 -15.57 -5.21
N ARG A 214 19.30 -16.77 -5.81
CA ARG A 214 19.99 -17.95 -5.29
C ARG A 214 21.51 -17.85 -5.43
N GLN A 215 22.00 -17.35 -6.56
CA GLN A 215 23.44 -17.28 -6.84
C GLN A 215 24.17 -16.22 -5.99
N HIS A 216 23.50 -15.11 -5.69
CA HIS A 216 24.13 -13.98 -5.02
C HIS A 216 23.72 -13.82 -3.56
N ASN A 217 22.97 -14.77 -2.98
CA ASN A 217 22.45 -14.66 -1.61
C ASN A 217 21.69 -13.33 -1.40
N VAL A 218 20.75 -13.02 -2.31
CA VAL A 218 20.01 -11.76 -2.28
C VAL A 218 19.00 -11.80 -1.14
N ARG A 219 18.94 -10.74 -0.32
CA ARG A 219 17.92 -10.56 0.73
C ARG A 219 16.85 -9.52 0.36
N LEU A 220 17.17 -8.62 -0.58
CA LEU A 220 16.30 -7.53 -1.02
C LEU A 220 16.25 -7.47 -2.55
N LEU A 221 15.04 -7.49 -3.11
CA LEU A 221 14.74 -7.15 -4.49
C LEU A 221 14.01 -5.80 -4.52
N VAL A 222 14.59 -4.81 -5.20
CA VAL A 222 13.97 -3.51 -5.46
C VAL A 222 13.57 -3.41 -6.94
N ILE A 223 12.37 -2.88 -7.22
CA ILE A 223 11.92 -2.51 -8.57
C ILE A 223 11.54 -1.02 -8.61
N ASP A 224 12.36 -0.18 -9.26
CA ASP A 224 12.17 1.28 -9.36
C ASP A 224 12.00 1.72 -10.83
N SER A 225 10.79 1.93 -11.37
CA SER A 225 9.46 1.79 -10.77
C SER A 225 8.64 0.76 -11.55
N VAL A 226 7.73 0.04 -10.89
CA VAL A 226 6.87 -0.96 -11.56
C VAL A 226 5.97 -0.30 -12.62
N ALA A 227 5.62 0.97 -12.43
CA ALA A 227 4.62 1.67 -13.24
C ALA A 227 5.13 2.19 -14.60
N ALA A 228 6.44 2.39 -14.79
CA ALA A 228 6.97 3.07 -15.97
C ALA A 228 6.60 2.34 -17.28
N ASN A 229 6.82 1.03 -17.33
CA ASN A 229 6.60 0.23 -18.55
C ASN A 229 5.11 0.03 -18.87
N PHE A 230 4.24 -0.08 -17.85
CA PHE A 230 2.79 -0.15 -18.05
C PHE A 230 2.16 1.16 -18.53
N ARG A 231 2.78 2.31 -18.22
CA ARG A 231 2.34 3.63 -18.71
C ARG A 231 2.70 3.83 -20.18
N ALA A 232 3.92 3.44 -20.58
CA ALA A 232 4.41 3.60 -21.94
C ALA A 232 3.56 2.81 -22.96
N GLU A 233 3.26 1.53 -22.67
CA GLU A 233 2.46 0.68 -23.57
C GLU A 233 1.02 1.20 -23.75
N SER A 234 0.44 1.77 -22.69
CA SER A 234 -0.92 2.32 -22.71
C SER A 234 -1.04 3.59 -23.55
N LEU A 235 0.05 4.37 -23.70
CA LEU A 235 0.06 5.58 -24.53
C LEU A 235 0.23 5.23 -26.01
N THR A 236 1.07 4.25 -26.33
CA THR A 236 1.24 3.75 -27.71
C THR A 236 0.00 3.06 -28.28
N ALA A 237 -0.85 2.48 -27.42
CA ALA A 237 -2.11 1.87 -27.85
C ALA A 237 -3.22 2.88 -28.22
N ASN A 238 -3.01 4.18 -27.98
CA ASN A 238 -4.01 5.23 -28.26
C ASN A 238 -3.96 5.80 -29.68
N ASP A 239 -3.02 5.39 -30.53
CA ASP A 239 -2.82 5.99 -31.86
C ASP A 239 -3.74 5.42 -32.97
N GLY A 240 -4.86 4.75 -32.63
CA GLY A 240 -5.73 4.18 -33.67
C GLY A 240 -7.16 3.78 -33.36
N GLN A 241 -7.60 3.61 -32.10
CA GLN A 241 -8.98 3.12 -31.87
C GLN A 241 -9.66 3.69 -30.62
N ARG A 242 -10.56 4.66 -30.83
CA ARG A 242 -11.54 5.19 -29.85
C ARG A 242 -12.64 4.19 -29.46
N LYS A 243 -12.42 2.87 -29.57
CA LYS A 243 -13.38 1.80 -29.22
C LYS A 243 -12.86 0.72 -28.27
N GLY A 244 -11.61 0.82 -27.76
CA GLY A 244 -10.96 -0.24 -26.95
C GLY A 244 -10.78 0.01 -25.44
N GLY A 245 -11.34 1.08 -24.87
CA GLY A 245 -10.99 1.55 -23.52
C GLY A 245 -11.20 0.55 -22.37
N MET A 246 -12.29 -0.23 -22.40
CA MET A 246 -12.60 -1.19 -21.33
C MET A 246 -11.76 -2.48 -21.44
N GLY A 247 -11.54 -2.97 -22.65
CA GLY A 247 -10.75 -4.19 -22.90
C GLY A 247 -9.27 -3.99 -22.55
N ASN A 248 -8.71 -2.83 -22.85
CA ASN A 248 -7.33 -2.49 -22.51
C ASN A 248 -7.13 -2.33 -20.99
N LEU A 249 -8.11 -1.77 -20.27
CA LEU A 249 -8.06 -1.67 -18.81
C LEU A 249 -8.16 -3.04 -18.11
N ALA A 250 -9.02 -3.93 -18.62
CA ALA A 250 -9.14 -5.29 -18.10
C ALA A 250 -7.86 -6.10 -18.33
N LYS A 251 -7.28 -6.02 -19.54
CA LYS A 251 -5.98 -6.66 -19.86
C LYS A 251 -4.87 -6.16 -18.94
N ARG A 252 -4.77 -4.84 -18.76
CA ARG A 252 -3.81 -4.21 -17.84
C ARG A 252 -4.01 -4.67 -16.40
N SER A 253 -5.25 -4.77 -15.93
CA SER A 253 -5.57 -5.26 -14.59
C SER A 253 -5.12 -6.71 -14.41
N ALA A 254 -5.36 -7.58 -15.40
CA ALA A 254 -4.91 -8.96 -15.36
C ALA A 254 -3.37 -9.07 -15.34
N GLN A 255 -2.67 -8.27 -16.15
CA GLN A 255 -1.20 -8.23 -16.16
C GLN A 255 -0.63 -7.75 -14.82
N LEU A 256 -1.21 -6.72 -14.20
CA LEU A 256 -0.80 -6.24 -12.88
C LEU A 256 -1.04 -7.30 -11.79
N ALA A 257 -2.15 -8.02 -11.86
CA ALA A 257 -2.45 -9.11 -10.94
C ALA A 257 -1.44 -10.26 -11.11
N GLN A 258 -1.10 -10.65 -12.34
CA GLN A 258 -0.09 -11.66 -12.63
C GLN A 258 1.30 -11.25 -12.14
N MET A 259 1.70 -10.00 -12.40
CA MET A 259 2.96 -9.44 -11.91
C MET A 259 3.01 -9.45 -10.38
N GLY A 260 1.95 -8.99 -9.71
CA GLY A 260 1.88 -9.01 -8.25
C GLY A 260 1.94 -10.42 -7.67
N ALA A 261 1.28 -11.39 -8.29
CA ALA A 261 1.34 -12.79 -7.91
C ALA A 261 2.76 -13.37 -8.07
N LEU A 262 3.44 -13.07 -9.18
CA LEU A 262 4.83 -13.46 -9.42
C LEU A 262 5.74 -12.90 -8.32
N LEU A 263 5.66 -11.60 -8.04
CA LEU A 263 6.51 -10.95 -7.03
C LEU A 263 6.25 -11.47 -5.61
N ARG A 264 4.99 -11.75 -5.25
CA ARG A 264 4.67 -12.42 -3.99
C ARG A 264 5.23 -13.84 -3.92
N GLY A 265 5.14 -14.59 -5.00
CA GLY A 265 5.75 -15.92 -5.12
C GLY A 265 7.25 -15.85 -4.85
N LEU A 266 7.96 -14.96 -5.55
CA LEU A 266 9.40 -14.74 -5.35
C LEU A 266 9.74 -14.37 -3.90
N ALA A 267 8.98 -13.45 -3.30
CA ALA A 267 9.19 -13.04 -1.91
C ALA A 267 9.08 -14.24 -0.97
N ARG A 268 7.98 -14.99 -1.05
CA ARG A 268 7.67 -16.10 -0.14
C ARG A 268 8.59 -17.30 -0.34
N GLU A 269 8.80 -17.73 -1.58
CA GLU A 269 9.58 -18.93 -1.90
C GLU A 269 11.06 -18.75 -1.62
N SER A 270 11.59 -17.54 -1.87
CA SER A 270 13.01 -17.25 -1.65
C SER A 270 13.30 -16.57 -0.31
N GLY A 271 12.26 -16.25 0.48
CA GLY A 271 12.39 -15.53 1.74
C GLY A 271 12.98 -14.12 1.60
N VAL A 272 12.88 -13.49 0.43
CA VAL A 272 13.44 -12.15 0.17
C VAL A 272 12.40 -11.06 0.43
N ALA A 273 12.84 -9.87 0.83
CA ALA A 273 11.97 -8.70 0.80
C ALA A 273 11.85 -8.19 -0.63
N VAL A 274 10.62 -7.96 -1.12
CA VAL A 274 10.39 -7.36 -2.43
C VAL A 274 9.81 -5.97 -2.24
N VAL A 275 10.51 -4.95 -2.73
CA VAL A 275 10.11 -3.54 -2.61
C VAL A 275 9.94 -2.93 -3.98
N VAL A 276 8.80 -2.29 -4.20
CA VAL A 276 8.42 -1.71 -5.49
C VAL A 276 8.13 -0.23 -5.34
N ALA A 277 8.68 0.58 -6.24
CA ALA A 277 8.36 2.00 -6.32
C ALA A 277 7.13 2.22 -7.20
N ASN A 278 6.25 3.13 -6.76
CA ASN A 278 5.12 3.59 -7.55
C ASN A 278 4.99 5.11 -7.50
N GLN A 279 4.44 5.67 -8.56
CA GLN A 279 4.11 7.08 -8.68
C GLN A 279 2.62 7.27 -8.38
N VAL A 280 2.24 8.48 -7.98
CA VAL A 280 0.82 8.86 -7.88
C VAL A 280 0.28 9.39 -9.21
N ALA A 281 -1.03 9.52 -9.28
CA ALA A 281 -1.79 10.23 -10.30
C ALA A 281 -2.74 11.23 -9.62
N ASP A 282 -3.06 12.32 -10.33
CA ASP A 282 -4.00 13.33 -9.84
C ASP A 282 -5.45 12.87 -10.04
N ARG A 283 -6.30 13.15 -9.05
CA ARG A 283 -7.74 12.92 -9.15
C ARG A 283 -8.44 14.19 -9.60
N PHE A 284 -8.99 14.17 -10.81
CA PHE A 284 -9.89 15.22 -11.28
C PHE A 284 -11.31 14.94 -10.81
N SER A 285 -11.94 15.89 -10.13
CA SER A 285 -13.33 15.76 -9.66
C SER A 285 -14.31 15.71 -10.83
N ALA A 286 -15.41 14.97 -10.70
CA ALA A 286 -16.49 14.93 -11.68
C ALA A 286 -17.11 16.31 -11.97
N ALA A 287 -16.94 17.29 -11.07
CA ALA A 287 -17.33 18.68 -11.30
C ALA A 287 -16.53 19.35 -12.44
N ASP A 288 -15.30 18.91 -12.70
CA ASP A 288 -14.46 19.43 -13.78
C ASP A 288 -14.84 18.82 -15.14
N ASN A 289 -15.31 17.56 -15.14
CA ASN A 289 -15.88 16.89 -16.32
C ASN A 289 -17.26 17.46 -16.74
N GLY A 290 -17.94 18.20 -15.86
CA GLY A 290 -19.22 18.84 -16.16
C GLY A 290 -19.14 19.97 -17.18
N ARG A 291 -17.96 20.59 -17.37
CA ARG A 291 -17.77 21.69 -18.34
C ARG A 291 -17.52 21.22 -19.78
N PHE A 292 -17.13 19.96 -19.98
CA PHE A 292 -16.86 19.40 -21.32
C PHE A 292 -17.99 18.53 -21.88
N ASN A 293 -18.96 18.10 -21.06
CA ASN A 293 -20.00 17.15 -21.47
C ASN A 293 -21.41 17.76 -21.67
N SER A 294 -21.56 19.09 -21.70
CA SER A 294 -22.87 19.73 -21.93
C SER A 294 -23.42 19.55 -23.35
N SER A 295 -22.71 18.86 -24.26
CA SER A 295 -23.09 18.76 -25.68
C SER A 295 -23.62 17.38 -26.10
N LEU A 296 -23.72 16.38 -25.20
CA LEU A 296 -24.02 14.99 -25.60
C LEU A 296 -25.13 14.28 -24.82
N ARG A 297 -26.08 15.01 -24.21
CA ARG A 297 -27.30 14.40 -23.65
C ARG A 297 -28.55 14.87 -24.40
N ALA A 298 -28.76 14.28 -25.58
CA ALA A 298 -30.07 14.20 -26.21
C ALA A 298 -30.44 12.72 -26.37
N GLY A 299 -31.62 12.34 -25.85
CA GLY A 299 -32.31 11.11 -26.24
C GLY A 299 -32.27 9.98 -25.22
N THR A 300 -33.13 10.06 -24.20
CA THR A 300 -33.82 8.85 -23.72
C THR A 300 -35.16 9.26 -23.12
N GLN A 301 -36.20 9.17 -23.94
CA GLN A 301 -37.59 9.23 -23.50
C GLN A 301 -37.89 7.93 -22.74
N GLY A 302 -38.30 8.05 -21.48
CA GLY A 302 -38.89 6.99 -20.68
C GLY A 302 -40.27 7.44 -20.23
N SER A 303 -41.30 6.87 -20.84
CA SER A 303 -42.71 7.09 -20.61
C SER A 303 -43.18 6.55 -19.26
N THR A 304 -44.00 7.32 -18.55
CA THR A 304 -45.07 6.77 -17.69
C THR A 304 -46.28 7.71 -17.70
N GLN A 305 -47.37 7.22 -18.28
CA GLN A 305 -48.73 7.72 -18.10
C GLN A 305 -49.18 7.41 -16.66
N ASP A 306 -49.87 8.33 -15.98
CA ASP A 306 -51.15 7.99 -15.38
C ASP A 306 -52.01 9.24 -15.09
N SER A 307 -53.30 8.94 -15.02
CA SER A 307 -54.56 9.61 -15.30
C SER A 307 -55.02 10.74 -14.38
N SER A 308 -55.83 11.61 -14.99
CA SER A 308 -56.57 12.72 -14.42
C SER A 308 -58.02 12.33 -14.14
N HIS A 309 -58.53 12.68 -12.96
CA HIS A 309 -59.97 12.69 -12.66
C HIS A 309 -60.41 14.07 -12.12
N ARG A 310 -61.34 14.67 -12.89
CA ARG A 310 -62.27 15.79 -12.61
C ARG A 310 -63.46 15.23 -11.78
N ALA A 311 -64.30 15.92 -11.01
CA ALA A 311 -64.71 17.31 -10.86
C ALA A 311 -65.60 17.48 -9.59
N ASN A 312 -65.75 18.71 -9.07
CA ASN A 312 -67.03 19.41 -8.74
C ASN A 312 -66.91 20.42 -7.56
N SER A 313 -67.46 21.61 -7.78
CA SER A 313 -67.72 22.71 -6.82
C SER A 313 -69.22 22.67 -6.40
N PRO A 314 -69.79 23.44 -5.41
CA PRO A 314 -69.60 24.90 -5.23
C PRO A 314 -69.76 25.53 -3.81
N SER A 315 -69.44 26.84 -3.77
CA SER A 315 -69.98 27.94 -2.93
C SER A 315 -69.58 28.10 -1.45
N GLY A 316 -68.88 29.22 -1.15
CA GLY A 316 -68.73 29.81 0.19
C GLY A 316 -67.64 30.89 0.30
N ARG A 317 -68.05 32.18 0.36
CA ARG A 317 -67.40 33.44 0.81
C ARG A 317 -65.85 33.61 0.90
N PRO A 318 -65.31 34.82 0.60
CA PRO A 318 -63.88 35.08 0.60
C PRO A 318 -63.35 35.28 2.02
N GLN A 319 -62.39 34.45 2.43
CA GLN A 319 -61.55 34.73 3.60
C GLN A 319 -60.11 34.94 3.14
N HIS A 320 -59.56 36.05 3.60
CA HIS A 320 -58.18 36.51 3.46
C HIS A 320 -57.22 35.41 3.95
N ARG A 321 -56.56 34.68 3.03
CA ARG A 321 -55.49 33.73 3.39
C ARG A 321 -54.12 34.38 3.18
N GLN A 322 -53.32 34.34 4.24
CA GLN A 322 -51.91 34.72 4.27
C GLN A 322 -51.11 33.89 3.25
N PRO A 323 -50.02 34.42 2.68
CA PRO A 323 -49.17 33.66 1.76
C PRO A 323 -48.48 32.52 2.51
N ASP A 324 -48.63 31.30 1.98
CA ASP A 324 -47.90 30.12 2.45
C ASP A 324 -46.38 30.37 2.46
N PRO A 325 -45.64 29.83 3.46
CA PRO A 325 -44.19 29.96 3.47
C PRO A 325 -43.60 29.23 2.26
N LYS A 326 -42.80 29.95 1.48
CA LYS A 326 -41.99 29.39 0.39
C LYS A 326 -41.28 28.12 0.89
N PRO A 327 -41.22 27.04 0.09
CA PRO A 327 -40.37 25.91 0.44
C PRO A 327 -38.95 26.43 0.66
N PRO A 328 -38.21 25.90 1.65
CA PRO A 328 -36.85 26.32 1.88
C PRO A 328 -36.07 26.14 0.57
N PRO A 329 -35.13 27.04 0.23
CA PRO A 329 -34.24 26.82 -0.90
C PRO A 329 -33.62 25.43 -0.71
N PRO A 330 -33.39 24.66 -1.80
CA PRO A 330 -32.72 23.38 -1.67
C PRO A 330 -31.47 23.65 -0.85
N ARG A 331 -31.36 22.99 0.31
CA ARG A 331 -30.13 23.01 1.09
C ARG A 331 -29.05 22.72 0.07
N ARG A 332 -28.16 23.69 -0.17
CA ARG A 332 -26.86 23.37 -0.76
C ARG A 332 -26.27 22.37 0.23
N GLN A 333 -26.47 21.09 -0.05
CA GLN A 333 -25.55 20.08 0.38
C GLN A 333 -24.24 20.57 -0.20
N THR A 334 -23.44 21.20 0.66
CA THR A 334 -21.99 21.19 0.51
C THR A 334 -21.64 19.71 0.48
N GLY A 335 -21.72 19.13 -0.73
CA GLY A 335 -21.43 17.74 -1.01
C GLY A 335 -19.95 17.54 -0.77
N LEU A 336 -19.61 17.38 0.50
CA LEU A 336 -18.33 16.87 0.92
C LEU A 336 -18.28 15.42 0.45
N PHE A 337 -17.25 15.16 -0.34
CA PHE A 337 -16.99 13.91 -1.03
C PHE A 337 -16.62 12.83 -0.02
N SER A 338 -17.64 12.19 0.54
CA SER A 338 -17.58 10.83 1.07
C SER A 338 -19.00 10.33 1.00
N THR A 339 -19.29 9.44 0.04
CA THR A 339 -20.54 8.70 0.12
C THR A 339 -20.48 7.88 1.39
N THR A 340 -21.55 7.91 2.20
CA THR A 340 -21.66 7.10 3.41
C THR A 340 -21.78 5.62 3.12
N ASP A 341 -21.84 5.22 1.84
CA ASP A 341 -21.82 3.82 1.42
C ASP A 341 -20.42 3.22 1.63
N PRO A 342 -20.25 2.32 2.61
CA PRO A 342 -18.95 1.71 2.91
C PRO A 342 -18.43 0.83 1.77
N LEU A 343 -19.30 0.42 0.84
CA LEU A 343 -18.96 -0.40 -0.32
C LEU A 343 -18.53 0.42 -1.53
N SER A 344 -18.70 1.73 -1.47
CA SER A 344 -18.25 2.60 -2.54
C SER A 344 -16.72 2.64 -2.58
N LEU A 345 -16.17 2.63 -3.80
CA LEU A 345 -14.73 2.84 -4.01
C LEU A 345 -14.26 4.15 -3.38
N ASP A 346 -15.12 5.18 -3.42
CA ASP A 346 -14.82 6.49 -2.89
C ASP A 346 -14.59 6.51 -1.38
N HIS A 347 -15.38 5.72 -0.64
CA HIS A 347 -15.19 5.52 0.79
C HIS A 347 -13.98 4.61 1.08
N GLN A 348 -13.88 3.47 0.39
CA GLN A 348 -12.85 2.47 0.66
C GLN A 348 -11.42 2.96 0.38
N GLN A 349 -11.24 3.79 -0.65
CA GLN A 349 -9.91 4.24 -1.06
C GLN A 349 -9.17 5.06 -0.01
N ASN A 350 -9.90 5.74 0.88
CA ASN A 350 -9.29 6.51 1.97
C ASN A 350 -8.39 5.63 2.86
N PHE A 351 -8.70 4.33 2.97
CA PHE A 351 -7.96 3.39 3.81
C PHE A 351 -6.74 2.77 3.13
N PHE A 352 -6.59 2.90 1.80
CA PHE A 352 -5.53 2.21 1.08
C PHE A 352 -4.71 3.09 0.15
N THR A 353 -5.11 4.31 -0.18
CA THR A 353 -4.32 5.19 -1.07
C THR A 353 -3.13 5.83 -0.35
N GLY A 354 -3.29 6.15 0.93
CA GLY A 354 -2.38 7.02 1.70
C GLY A 354 -2.73 8.52 1.61
N TRP A 355 -3.73 8.88 0.80
CA TRP A 355 -4.29 10.24 0.67
C TRP A 355 -5.81 10.17 0.78
N GLY A 356 -6.41 10.88 1.72
CA GLY A 356 -7.87 10.86 1.91
C GLY A 356 -8.33 11.05 3.35
N ASP A 357 -7.41 11.04 4.32
CA ASP A 357 -7.72 11.24 5.75
C ASP A 357 -8.09 12.70 6.09
N GLU A 358 -7.76 13.66 5.22
CA GLU A 358 -8.08 15.07 5.44
C GLU A 358 -9.25 15.55 4.59
N GLU A 359 -10.33 15.94 5.25
CA GLU A 359 -11.56 16.49 4.64
C GLU A 359 -11.32 17.76 3.80
N SER A 360 -10.21 18.47 4.04
CA SER A 360 -9.84 19.72 3.36
C SER A 360 -9.14 19.57 2.01
N GLN A 361 -8.71 18.36 1.61
CA GLN A 361 -7.93 18.19 0.38
C GLN A 361 -8.82 18.08 -0.86
N THR A 362 -8.80 19.14 -1.67
CA THR A 362 -9.58 19.22 -2.93
C THR A 362 -8.91 18.52 -4.12
N ASN A 363 -7.60 18.19 -4.02
CA ASN A 363 -6.81 17.49 -5.02
C ASN A 363 -6.22 16.20 -4.43
N LEU A 364 -7.04 15.14 -4.35
CA LEU A 364 -6.59 13.86 -3.84
C LEU A 364 -5.63 13.19 -4.82
N LYS A 365 -4.46 12.79 -4.35
CA LYS A 365 -3.53 11.96 -5.11
C LYS A 365 -3.94 10.49 -4.94
N THR A 366 -3.72 9.67 -5.96
CA THR A 366 -3.96 8.22 -5.85
C THR A 366 -2.78 7.43 -6.41
N PRO A 367 -2.40 6.28 -5.80
CA PRO A 367 -1.43 5.37 -6.39
C PRO A 367 -1.82 4.97 -7.82
N SER A 368 -0.89 5.11 -8.76
CA SER A 368 -1.23 5.03 -10.19
C SER A 368 -1.52 3.63 -10.74
N LEU A 369 -1.32 2.60 -9.91
CA LEU A 369 -1.58 1.19 -10.28
C LEU A 369 -2.96 0.71 -9.80
N GLY A 370 -3.68 1.51 -9.01
CA GLY A 370 -5.07 1.28 -8.63
C GLY A 370 -5.29 0.11 -7.67
N LEU A 371 -6.57 -0.25 -7.50
CA LEU A 371 -7.02 -1.25 -6.53
C LEU A 371 -6.53 -2.67 -6.84
N THR A 372 -6.52 -3.07 -8.12
CA THR A 372 -6.05 -4.41 -8.53
C THR A 372 -4.64 -4.69 -8.02
N TRP A 373 -3.75 -3.71 -8.12
CA TRP A 373 -2.40 -3.77 -7.59
C TRP A 373 -2.36 -3.69 -6.06
N THR A 374 -3.17 -2.82 -5.47
CA THR A 374 -3.27 -2.67 -4.01
C THR A 374 -3.56 -4.01 -3.32
N ASN A 375 -4.46 -4.82 -3.90
CA ASN A 375 -4.79 -6.15 -3.40
C ASN A 375 -3.65 -7.17 -3.51
N GLN A 376 -2.54 -6.81 -4.15
CA GLN A 376 -1.35 -7.65 -4.28
C GLN A 376 -0.33 -7.40 -3.16
N LEU A 377 -0.48 -6.33 -2.39
CA LEU A 377 0.52 -5.81 -1.47
C LEU A 377 0.30 -6.33 -0.05
N SER A 378 1.39 -6.56 0.66
CA SER A 378 1.38 -6.81 2.10
C SER A 378 1.49 -5.50 2.89
N THR A 379 2.22 -4.53 2.35
CA THR A 379 2.46 -3.23 2.98
C THR A 379 2.48 -2.13 1.91
N ARG A 380 1.91 -0.97 2.25
CA ARG A 380 2.04 0.26 1.47
C ARG A 380 2.54 1.38 2.35
N ILE A 381 3.59 2.05 1.87
CA ILE A 381 4.20 3.21 2.49
C ILE A 381 4.04 4.40 1.54
N ALA A 382 3.36 5.46 2.00
CA ALA A 382 3.18 6.69 1.25
C ALA A 382 4.22 7.74 1.66
N LEU A 383 4.95 8.28 0.68
CA LEU A 383 5.83 9.43 0.84
C LEU A 383 5.08 10.67 0.39
N ILE A 384 4.73 11.50 1.36
CA ILE A 384 3.94 12.71 1.18
C ILE A 384 4.88 13.91 1.18
N LYS A 385 4.64 14.86 0.27
CA LYS A 385 5.42 16.09 0.13
C LYS A 385 4.47 17.27 0.04
N LEU A 386 4.53 18.17 1.02
CA LEU A 386 3.64 19.34 1.09
C LEU A 386 4.46 20.63 0.95
N PRO A 387 4.00 21.61 0.14
CA PRO A 387 4.65 22.91 0.05
C PRO A 387 4.38 23.71 1.33
N ILE A 388 5.44 24.30 1.89
CA ILE A 388 5.36 25.31 2.94
C ILE A 388 5.70 26.65 2.30
N TYR A 389 4.73 27.54 2.26
CA TYR A 389 4.90 28.89 1.74
C TYR A 389 5.42 29.82 2.83
N ASP A 390 6.64 30.31 2.66
CA ASP A 390 7.25 31.29 3.55
C ASP A 390 7.02 32.70 3.00
N TYR A 391 6.27 33.52 3.74
CA TYR A 391 5.88 34.87 3.34
C TYR A 391 6.74 35.96 4.01
N SER A 392 7.85 35.59 4.66
CA SER A 392 8.66 36.48 5.51
C SER A 392 9.53 37.51 4.76
N GLY A 393 9.21 37.89 3.52
CA GLY A 393 9.89 38.98 2.83
C GLY A 393 9.53 40.34 3.43
N THR A 394 10.54 41.07 3.92
CA THR A 394 10.44 42.44 4.44
C THR A 394 9.79 43.36 3.40
N MET A 395 8.92 44.26 3.84
CA MET A 395 8.41 45.34 3.01
C MET A 395 9.48 46.40 2.84
N ASP A 396 10.43 46.15 1.94
CA ASP A 396 11.23 47.24 1.40
C ASP A 396 10.38 47.89 0.32
N GLY A 397 10.06 49.16 0.54
CA GLY A 397 9.15 49.94 -0.29
C GLY A 397 9.57 49.93 -1.76
N GLU A 398 8.56 50.09 -2.62
CA GLU A 398 8.63 50.12 -4.08
C GLU A 398 8.50 48.73 -4.76
N GLY A 399 7.25 48.27 -4.89
CA GLY A 399 6.70 47.94 -6.22
C GLY A 399 7.23 46.75 -7.01
N GLU A 400 8.07 45.86 -6.47
CA GLU A 400 8.48 44.63 -7.17
C GLU A 400 8.13 43.34 -6.40
N GLY A 401 7.83 42.29 -7.17
CA GLY A 401 7.10 41.10 -6.74
C GLY A 401 7.62 40.40 -5.50
N ARG A 402 6.69 39.94 -4.65
CA ARG A 402 6.97 39.14 -3.45
C ARG A 402 7.54 37.79 -3.88
N GLU A 403 8.84 37.57 -3.75
CA GLU A 403 9.42 36.23 -3.91
C GLU A 403 8.90 35.32 -2.80
N VAL A 404 8.02 34.39 -3.14
CA VAL A 404 7.51 33.38 -2.19
C VAL A 404 8.50 32.24 -2.15
N ASN A 405 9.20 32.09 -1.03
CA ASN A 405 10.10 30.96 -0.84
C ASN A 405 9.28 29.72 -0.48
N VAL A 406 9.34 28.69 -1.32
CA VAL A 406 8.63 27.42 -1.10
C VAL A 406 9.59 26.41 -0.50
N LYS A 407 9.40 26.14 0.79
CA LYS A 407 10.00 24.99 1.49
C LYS A 407 9.13 23.76 1.27
N TRP A 408 9.66 22.57 1.51
CA TRP A 408 8.93 21.32 1.32
C TRP A 408 8.96 20.47 2.58
N ALA A 409 7.81 20.32 3.23
CA ALA A 409 7.60 19.32 4.26
C ALA A 409 7.54 17.93 3.62
N ARG A 410 8.06 16.91 4.31
CA ARG A 410 7.94 15.53 3.88
C ARG A 410 7.56 14.65 5.06
N SER A 411 6.72 13.66 4.79
CA SER A 411 6.36 12.63 5.75
C SER A 411 6.29 11.27 5.07
N VAL A 412 6.51 10.24 5.88
CA VAL A 412 6.36 8.84 5.52
C VAL A 412 5.20 8.28 6.32
N LYS A 413 4.17 7.81 5.63
CA LYS A 413 2.98 7.23 6.24
C LYS A 413 2.90 5.75 5.93
N VAL A 414 2.85 4.91 6.96
CA VAL A 414 2.51 3.49 6.79
C VAL A 414 0.99 3.41 6.60
N VAL A 415 0.55 3.24 5.35
CA VAL A 415 -0.87 3.23 4.99
C VAL A 415 -1.54 1.97 5.53
N PHE A 416 -0.93 0.82 5.25
CA PHE A 416 -1.26 -0.46 5.83
C PHE A 416 -0.01 -1.35 5.84
N SER A 417 0.04 -2.30 6.76
CA SER A 417 1.11 -3.29 6.84
C SER A 417 0.58 -4.60 7.42
N GLY A 418 0.96 -5.72 6.81
CA GLY A 418 0.57 -7.06 7.28
C GLY A 418 1.28 -7.53 8.55
N TRP A 419 2.33 -6.83 9.01
CA TRP A 419 3.12 -7.22 10.19
C TRP A 419 3.32 -6.09 11.21
N ALA A 420 3.07 -4.83 10.84
CA ALA A 420 3.05 -3.73 11.79
C ALA A 420 1.66 -3.61 12.42
N SER A 421 1.59 -3.55 13.75
CA SER A 421 0.31 -3.40 14.46
C SER A 421 -0.43 -2.13 14.03
N ALA A 422 -1.74 -2.25 13.80
CA ALA A 422 -2.63 -1.09 13.65
C ALA A 422 -2.59 -0.31 14.96
N ALA A 423 -2.38 1.01 14.88
CA ALA A 423 -2.26 1.86 16.05
C ALA A 423 -3.47 1.71 16.98
N GLY A 424 -3.23 1.20 18.18
CA GLY A 424 -4.27 0.96 19.17
C GLY A 424 -3.69 0.47 20.48
N GLU A 425 -2.83 1.28 21.12
CA GLU A 425 -2.60 1.20 22.58
C GLU A 425 -1.94 2.44 23.20
N SER A 426 -1.40 3.38 22.42
CA SER A 426 -0.93 4.68 22.94
C SER A 426 -1.76 5.88 22.46
N GLY A 427 -2.94 6.07 23.10
CA GLY A 427 -3.46 7.38 23.51
C GLY A 427 -3.55 8.58 22.53
N GLY A 428 -3.64 8.39 21.21
CA GLY A 428 -3.88 9.48 20.25
C GLY A 428 -5.15 9.28 19.46
N LYS A 429 -6.17 10.13 19.66
CA LYS A 429 -7.41 10.11 18.89
C LYS A 429 -7.13 10.47 17.42
N GLY A 430 -7.32 9.49 16.53
CA GLY A 430 -7.43 9.67 15.09
C GLY A 430 -7.97 8.37 14.49
N GLU A 431 -9.27 8.29 14.25
CA GLU A 431 -9.89 7.17 13.54
C GLU A 431 -9.27 7.09 12.12
N GLY A 432 -8.62 5.96 11.80
CA GLY A 432 -8.19 5.62 10.44
C GLY A 432 -6.77 6.03 10.00
N GLY A 433 -6.04 6.82 10.78
CA GLY A 433 -4.72 7.34 10.38
C GLY A 433 -3.56 6.38 10.68
N GLY A 434 -2.97 5.78 9.65
CA GLY A 434 -1.72 5.03 9.77
C GLY A 434 -0.56 5.85 10.37
N LYS A 435 0.44 5.19 10.98
CA LYS A 435 1.58 5.86 11.63
C LYS A 435 2.34 6.75 10.61
N GLU A 436 2.26 8.06 10.81
CA GLU A 436 2.92 9.06 9.98
C GLU A 436 4.15 9.64 10.69
N VAL A 437 5.27 9.68 9.99
CA VAL A 437 6.57 10.12 10.51
C VAL A 437 7.09 11.26 9.64
N GLU A 438 7.34 12.43 10.24
CA GLU A 438 7.97 13.54 9.53
C GLU A 438 9.44 13.25 9.23
N VAL A 439 9.86 13.48 7.98
CA VAL A 439 11.20 13.14 7.50
C VAL A 439 11.84 14.29 6.72
N GLU A 440 13.16 14.22 6.59
CA GLU A 440 13.91 15.00 5.61
C GLU A 440 14.79 14.12 4.72
N ILE A 441 15.13 14.65 3.54
CA ILE A 441 16.12 14.05 2.65
C ILE A 441 17.40 14.85 2.80
N TRP A 442 18.48 14.17 3.19
CA TRP A 442 19.77 14.78 3.47
C TRP A 442 20.93 13.96 2.89
N LYS A 443 22.17 14.39 3.11
CA LYS A 443 23.36 13.71 2.56
C LYS A 443 23.46 12.23 2.98
N GLY A 444 22.99 11.88 4.16
CA GLY A 444 22.93 10.49 4.64
C GLY A 444 21.74 9.68 4.15
N GLY A 445 20.81 10.22 3.36
CA GLY A 445 19.63 9.47 2.89
C GLY A 445 18.32 10.10 3.36
N VAL A 446 17.38 9.28 3.82
CA VAL A 446 16.15 9.71 4.50
C VAL A 446 16.35 9.57 6.00
N ARG A 447 15.95 10.56 6.79
CA ARG A 447 15.91 10.45 8.27
C ARG A 447 14.68 11.13 8.83
N SER A 448 14.18 10.67 9.96
CA SER A 448 13.11 11.34 10.68
C SER A 448 13.59 12.64 11.33
N LEU A 449 12.66 13.57 11.52
CA LEU A 449 12.95 14.81 12.25
C LEU A 449 13.27 14.54 13.73
N ARG A 450 12.82 13.40 14.29
CA ARG A 450 13.23 12.90 15.60
C ARG A 450 14.73 12.58 15.62
N SER A 451 15.19 11.75 14.69
CA SER A 451 16.62 11.40 14.54
C SER A 451 17.49 12.64 14.30
N LYS A 452 17.00 13.61 13.52
CA LYS A 452 17.67 14.91 13.34
C LYS A 452 17.85 15.65 14.66
N LYS A 453 16.78 15.82 15.45
CA LYS A 453 16.84 16.53 16.73
C LYS A 453 17.79 15.85 17.72
N MET A 454 17.81 14.51 17.76
CA MET A 454 18.73 13.75 18.63
C MET A 454 20.19 13.96 18.22
N ALA A 455 20.48 13.91 16.92
CA ALA A 455 21.82 14.19 16.40
C ALA A 455 22.27 15.63 16.67
N GLU A 456 21.38 16.62 16.54
CA GLU A 456 21.66 18.03 16.86
C GLU A 456 21.86 18.28 18.36
N ALA A 457 21.18 17.49 19.22
CA ALA A 457 21.32 17.55 20.66
C ALA A 457 22.59 16.84 21.19
N GLY A 458 23.40 16.22 20.32
CA GLY A 458 24.61 15.48 20.72
C GLY A 458 24.32 14.19 21.49
N VAL A 459 23.08 13.72 21.50
CA VAL A 459 22.70 12.44 22.10
C VAL A 459 23.03 11.35 21.10
N VAL A 460 24.24 10.83 21.17
CA VAL A 460 24.59 9.57 20.49
C VAL A 460 23.80 8.48 21.21
N VAL A 461 22.96 7.76 20.45
CA VAL A 461 22.30 6.54 20.93
C VAL A 461 23.43 5.55 21.20
N GLU A 462 23.75 5.34 22.48
CA GLU A 462 24.49 4.14 22.90
C GLU A 462 23.56 2.95 22.65
N GLU A 463 23.94 2.07 21.72
CA GLU A 463 23.35 0.73 21.54
C GLU A 463 23.77 -0.21 22.68
#